data_AF-A0A2V9BP23-F1
#
_entry.id   AF-A0A2V9BP23-F1
#
_cell.length_a   1.000
_cell.length_b   1.000
_cell.length_c   1.000
_cell.angle_alpha   90.00
_cell.angle_beta   90.00
_cell.angle_gamma   90.00
#
_symmetry.space_group_name_H-M   'P 1'
#
loop_
_entity.id
_entity.type
_entity.pdbx_description
1 polymer ?
#
loop_
_entity_poly.entity_id
_entity_poly.type
_entity_poly.pdbx_seq_one_letter_code
_entity_poly.pdbx_strand_id
1 'polypeptide(L)'
;MKFRRLIFANLFRKKVRLILTVGSFAIALVLFTFLAVVRSAFNRGVEIAGADRLVVVDRVGLMNLMPVSYADKIRAIPGVKYVTHDHWFGGV
;
A
#
# COMPACT_ATOMS: atom_id res chain seq x y z
N MET A 1 29.60 32.53 -5.74
CA MET A 1 29.83 32.05 -7.12
C MET A 1 29.64 33.20 -8.11
N LYS A 2 30.74 33.62 -8.76
CA LYS A 2 30.85 34.84 -9.58
C LYS A 2 29.90 34.91 -10.79
N PHE A 3 29.33 33.77 -11.22
CA PHE A 3 28.53 33.64 -12.45
C PHE A 3 27.02 33.43 -12.25
N ARG A 4 26.51 33.41 -11.01
CA ARG A 4 25.08 33.11 -10.74
C ARG A 4 24.12 34.04 -11.49
N ARG A 5 24.42 35.34 -11.56
CA ARG A 5 23.58 36.32 -12.28
C ARG A 5 23.46 36.02 -13.77
N LEU A 6 24.55 35.59 -14.43
CA LEU A 6 24.57 35.28 -15.86
C LEU A 6 23.81 33.99 -16.18
N ILE A 7 23.86 33.01 -15.28
CA ILE A 7 23.10 31.75 -15.39
C ILE A 7 21.59 32.05 -15.31
N PHE A 8 21.14 32.77 -14.28
CA PHE A 8 19.72 33.13 -14.17
C PHE A 8 19.23 34.00 -15.33
N ALA A 9 20.03 34.97 -15.77
CA ALA A 9 19.69 35.81 -16.91
C ALA A 9 19.52 34.99 -18.20
N ASN A 10 20.38 34.00 -18.46
CA ASN A 10 20.26 33.12 -19.63
C ASN A 10 19.10 32.13 -19.51
N LEU A 11 18.83 31.64 -18.30
CA LEU A 11 17.77 30.66 -18.04
C LEU A 11 16.38 31.27 -18.27
N PHE A 12 16.16 32.50 -17.78
CA PHE A 12 14.88 33.21 -17.94
C PHE A 12 14.72 33.94 -19.28
N ARG A 13 15.77 34.03 -20.11
CA ARG A 13 15.70 34.62 -21.46
C ARG A 13 14.67 33.93 -22.35
N LYS A 14 14.43 32.63 -22.15
CA LYS A 14 13.46 31.83 -22.91
C LYS A 14 12.53 31.05 -21.95
N LYS A 15 11.58 31.78 -21.36
CA LYS A 15 10.63 31.26 -20.36
C LYS A 15 9.86 30.01 -20.81
N VAL A 16 9.40 29.97 -22.07
CA VAL A 16 8.66 28.82 -22.61
C VAL A 16 9.53 27.55 -22.62
N ARG A 17 10.75 27.64 -23.14
CA ARG A 17 11.68 26.51 -23.16
C ARG A 17 11.98 26.01 -21.75
N LEU A 18 12.26 26.93 -20.83
CA LEU A 18 12.53 26.58 -19.43
C LEU A 18 11.36 25.83 -18.80
N ILE A 19 10.14 26.34 -18.95
CA ILE A 19 8.94 25.71 -18.36
C ILE A 19 8.70 24.34 -18.98
N LEU A 20 8.82 24.19 -20.30
CA LEU A 20 8.63 22.89 -20.96
C LEU A 20 9.69 21.86 -20.51
N THR A 21 10.95 22.27 -20.40
CA THR A 21 12.02 21.36 -19.93
C THR A 21 11.81 20.97 -18.47
N VAL A 22 11.59 21.93 -17.58
CA VAL A 22 11.36 21.64 -16.15
C VAL A 22 10.07 20.84 -15.95
N GLY A 23 9.02 21.16 -16.69
CA GLY A 23 7.74 20.46 -16.67
C GLY A 23 7.87 18.99 -17.09
N SER A 24 8.66 18.69 -18.12
CA SER A 24 8.93 17.31 -18.53
C SER A 24 9.58 16.49 -17.41
N PHE A 25 10.61 17.04 -16.74
CA PHE A 25 11.22 16.38 -15.58
C PHE A 25 10.27 16.26 -14.39
N ALA A 26 9.45 17.28 -14.14
CA ALA A 26 8.47 17.26 -13.06
C ALA A 26 7.42 16.15 -13.28
N ILE A 27 6.89 16.03 -14.51
CA ILE A 27 5.93 14.97 -14.85
C ILE A 27 6.55 13.59 -14.68
N ALA A 28 7.79 13.38 -15.14
CA ALA A 28 8.49 12.11 -14.97
C ALA A 28 8.64 11.72 -13.48
N LEU A 29 9.02 12.67 -12.64
CA LEU A 29 9.11 12.47 -11.19
C LEU A 29 7.75 12.17 -10.57
N VAL A 30 6.69 12.91 -10.95
CA VAL A 30 5.32 12.68 -10.47
C VAL A 30 4.84 11.28 -10.82
N LEU A 31 5.05 10.82 -12.05
CA LEU A 31 4.65 9.47 -12.45
C LEU A 31 5.39 8.40 -11.66
N PHE A 32 6.69 8.60 -11.43
CA PHE A 32 7.50 7.67 -10.65
C PHE A 32 7.08 7.62 -9.18
N THR A 33 6.88 8.77 -8.54
CA THR A 33 6.44 8.82 -7.14
C THR A 33 5.03 8.30 -6.98
N PHE A 34 4.13 8.60 -7.92
CA PHE A 34 2.77 8.06 -7.93
C PHE A 34 2.78 6.54 -7.98
N LEU A 35 3.56 5.94 -8.88
CA LEU A 35 3.70 4.49 -8.96
C LEU A 35 4.23 3.89 -7.65
N ALA A 36 5.24 4.53 -7.03
CA ALA A 36 5.79 4.08 -5.75
C ALA A 36 4.76 4.14 -4.61
N VAL A 37 3.96 5.20 -4.54
CA VAL A 37 2.89 5.37 -3.55
C VAL A 37 1.79 4.34 -3.75
N VAL A 38 1.34 4.13 -4.99
CA VAL A 38 0.35 3.11 -5.33
C VAL A 38 0.88 1.74 -4.90
N ARG A 39 2.09 1.36 -5.31
CA ARG A 39 2.70 0.09 -4.90
C ARG A 39 2.77 -0.07 -3.39
N SER A 40 3.17 0.98 -2.67
CA SER A 40 3.19 0.97 -1.20
C SER A 40 1.79 0.85 -0.59
N ALA A 41 0.78 1.53 -1.13
CA ALA A 41 -0.58 1.47 -0.62
C ALA A 41 -1.18 0.06 -0.75
N PHE A 42 -0.98 -0.58 -1.91
CA PHE A 42 -1.42 -1.97 -2.12
C PHE A 42 -0.64 -2.98 -1.26
N ASN A 43 0.67 -2.77 -1.05
CA ASN A 43 1.48 -3.67 -0.23
C ASN A 43 1.26 -3.49 1.28
N ARG A 44 0.88 -2.28 1.74
CA ARG A 44 0.61 -2.02 3.16
C ARG A 44 -0.54 -2.87 3.73
N GLY A 45 -1.55 -3.20 2.92
CA GLY A 45 -2.61 -4.12 3.32
C GLY A 45 -2.12 -5.55 3.57
N VAL A 46 -1.07 -5.98 2.87
CA VAL A 46 -0.48 -7.32 2.98
C VAL A 46 0.48 -7.41 4.17
N GLU A 47 1.31 -6.39 4.40
CA GLU A 47 2.28 -6.39 5.52
C GLU A 47 1.61 -6.32 6.90
N ILE A 48 0.50 -5.58 7.04
CA ILE A 48 -0.18 -5.42 8.34
C ILE A 48 -1.02 -6.67 8.69
N ALA A 49 -1.54 -7.39 7.70
CA ALA A 49 -2.38 -8.57 7.93
C ALA A 49 -1.58 -9.89 8.02
N GLY A 50 -0.37 -9.95 7.46
CA GLY A 50 0.30 -11.22 7.14
C GLY A 50 1.31 -11.75 8.15
N ALA A 51 1.83 -10.95 9.09
CA ALA A 51 2.98 -11.40 9.89
C ALA A 51 2.60 -12.43 10.96
N ASP A 52 1.45 -12.28 11.63
CA ASP A 52 1.08 -13.08 12.81
C ASP A 52 -0.35 -13.65 12.76
N ARG A 53 -1.07 -13.51 11.63
CA ARG A 53 -2.49 -13.91 11.53
C ARG A 53 -2.67 -15.10 10.59
N LEU A 54 -3.17 -16.20 11.13
CA LEU A 54 -3.63 -17.36 10.36
C LEU A 54 -5.16 -17.35 10.27
N VAL A 55 -5.70 -17.44 9.05
CA VAL A 55 -7.15 -17.55 8.81
C VAL A 55 -7.50 -19.01 8.54
N VAL A 56 -8.40 -19.58 9.35
CA VAL A 56 -8.95 -20.93 9.17
C VAL A 56 -10.36 -20.81 8.62
N VAL A 57 -10.63 -21.53 7.53
CA VAL A 57 -11.93 -21.54 6.86
C VAL A 57 -12.47 -22.96 6.79
N ASP A 58 -13.78 -23.10 6.73
CA ASP A 58 -14.40 -24.40 6.49
C ASP A 58 -13.96 -24.95 5.12
N ARG A 59 -13.73 -26.26 5.04
CA ARG A 59 -13.26 -26.93 3.82
C ARG A 59 -14.25 -26.80 2.66
N VAL A 60 -15.55 -26.74 2.97
CA VAL A 60 -16.64 -26.65 1.98
C VAL A 60 -16.74 -25.22 1.44
N GLY A 61 -16.36 -24.21 2.22
CA GLY A 61 -16.22 -22.83 1.75
C GLY A 61 -16.62 -21.77 2.78
N LEU A 62 -16.40 -20.50 2.42
CA LEU A 62 -16.57 -19.32 3.28
C LEU A 62 -18.01 -19.06 3.77
N MET A 63 -19.02 -19.60 3.07
CA MET A 63 -20.43 -19.43 3.44
C MET A 63 -20.87 -20.39 4.55
N ASN A 64 -20.07 -21.42 4.84
CA ASN A 64 -20.39 -22.38 5.90
C ASN A 64 -19.77 -21.90 7.22
N LEU A 65 -20.64 -21.77 8.23
CA LEU A 65 -20.21 -21.41 9.58
C LEU A 65 -19.45 -22.57 10.23
N MET A 66 -18.32 -22.25 10.85
CA MET A 66 -17.58 -23.19 11.68
C MET A 66 -18.17 -23.26 13.09
N PRO A 67 -18.12 -24.43 13.77
CA PRO A 67 -18.53 -24.54 15.17
C PRO A 67 -17.67 -23.67 16.09
N VAL A 68 -18.31 -22.91 16.99
CA VAL A 68 -17.63 -22.05 17.97
C VAL A 68 -16.67 -22.83 18.88
N SER A 69 -16.97 -24.11 19.14
CA SER A 69 -16.11 -25.00 19.94
C SER A 69 -14.70 -25.19 19.36
N TYR A 70 -14.47 -24.88 18.09
CA TYR A 70 -13.14 -24.94 17.49
C TYR A 70 -12.25 -23.81 17.97
N ALA A 71 -12.82 -22.67 18.40
CA ALA A 71 -12.05 -21.54 18.90
C ALA A 71 -11.23 -21.92 20.15
N ASP A 72 -11.81 -22.71 21.06
CA ASP A 72 -11.13 -23.19 22.27
C ASP A 72 -10.03 -24.20 21.94
N LYS A 73 -10.29 -25.08 20.96
CA LYS A 73 -9.28 -26.04 20.47
C LYS A 73 -8.08 -25.33 19.83
N ILE A 74 -8.33 -24.28 19.03
CA ILE A 74 -7.27 -23.50 18.38
C ILE A 74 -6.48 -22.70 19.42
N ARG A 75 -7.15 -22.12 20.42
CA ARG A 75 -6.51 -21.37 21.51
C ARG A 75 -5.55 -22.24 22.34
N ALA A 76 -5.79 -23.54 22.42
CA ALA A 76 -4.92 -24.48 23.13
C ALA A 76 -3.62 -24.83 22.36
N ILE A 77 -3.48 -24.45 21.09
CA ILE A 77 -2.28 -24.73 20.30
C ILE A 77 -1.12 -23.84 20.77
N PRO A 78 0.07 -24.39 21.07
CA PRO A 78 1.24 -23.60 21.44
C PRO A 78 1.57 -22.52 20.41
N GLY A 79 1.76 -21.29 20.87
CA GLY A 79 2.07 -20.13 20.01
C GLY A 79 0.86 -19.29 19.60
N VAL A 80 -0.38 -19.77 19.81
CA VAL A 80 -1.59 -18.97 19.55
C VAL A 80 -1.82 -17.99 20.70
N LYS A 81 -1.72 -16.69 20.43
CA LYS A 81 -1.97 -15.63 21.43
C LYS A 81 -3.44 -15.25 21.54
N TYR A 82 -4.12 -15.13 20.40
CA TYR A 82 -5.51 -14.68 20.31
C TYR A 82 -6.27 -15.46 19.26
N VAL A 83 -7.56 -15.68 19.52
CA VAL A 83 -8.50 -16.30 18.57
C VAL A 83 -9.72 -15.39 18.49
N THR A 84 -10.09 -15.02 17.28
CA THR A 84 -11.31 -14.29 16.96
C THR A 84 -12.12 -15.05 15.92
N HIS A 85 -13.42 -14.80 15.86
CA HIS A 85 -14.29 -15.27 14.80
C HIS A 85 -14.58 -14.13 13.83
N ASP A 86 -14.91 -14.49 12.60
CA ASP A 86 -15.43 -13.59 11.57
C ASP A 86 -16.56 -14.32 10.85
N HIS A 87 -17.61 -13.60 10.49
CA HIS A 87 -18.75 -14.16 9.76
C HIS A 87 -19.07 -13.27 8.58
N TRP A 88 -19.02 -13.87 7.39
CA TRP A 88 -19.41 -13.21 6.16
C TRP A 88 -20.94 -13.06 6.09
N PHE A 89 -21.44 -11.86 6.36
CA PHE A 89 -22.88 -11.54 6.28
C PHE A 89 -23.43 -11.56 4.84
N GLY A 90 -22.59 -11.38 3.81
CA GLY A 90 -23.04 -11.39 2.41
C GLY A 90 -23.89 -10.20 2.00
N GLY A 91 -23.70 -9.03 2.64
CA GLY A 91 -24.41 -7.80 2.28
C GLY A 91 -24.17 -7.40 0.82
N VAL A 92 -25.25 -6.96 0.16
CA VAL A 92 -25.27 -6.42 -1.22
C VAL A 92 -24.62 -5.04 -1.26
#